data_AF-A0A2L2XHQ0-F1
#
_entry.id   AF-A0A2L2XHQ0-F1
#
_cell.length_a   1.000
_cell.length_b   1.000
_cell.length_c   1.000
_cell.angle_alpha   90.00
_cell.angle_beta   90.00
_cell.angle_gamma   90.00
#
_symmetry.space_group_name_H-M   'P 1'
#
loop_
_entity.id
_entity.type
_entity.pdbx_description
1 polymer ?
#
loop_
_entity_poly.entity_id
_entity_poly.type
_entity_poly.pdbx_seq_one_letter_code
_entity_poly.pdbx_strand_id
1 'polypeptide(L)'
;MGMAVMEKLQTETTKMEDKAMFSGFDYDKMLEEQKQYQAEVKERWGNSDAYKISKERTKKYTKEDWERINKIQMNNLKELCRLYNANVPHDDAGVQAVVEKSHKFIQDTFYPCTLEMFSALGNMYVTDGRFTVYYEKFAPGLAAYYNEAIQHFCKGSSLVDNGCQKD
;
A
#
# COMPACT_ATOMS: atom_id res chain seq x y z
N MET A 1 37.21 0.99 19.93
CA MET A 1 37.10 1.16 18.47
C MET A 1 36.24 0.10 17.78
N GLY A 2 36.05 -1.12 18.32
CA GLY A 2 35.32 -2.21 17.64
C GLY A 2 33.78 -2.11 17.54
N MET A 3 33.09 -1.43 18.47
CA MET A 3 31.62 -1.37 18.44
C MET A 3 31.05 -0.37 17.41
N ALA A 4 31.74 0.75 17.17
CA ALA A 4 31.26 1.78 16.23
C ALA A 4 31.35 1.37 14.74
N VAL A 5 32.15 0.35 14.42
CA VAL A 5 32.28 -0.20 13.05
C VAL A 5 31.19 -1.24 12.78
N MET A 6 30.79 -2.03 13.79
CA MET A 6 29.68 -2.99 13.69
C MET A 6 28.33 -2.29 13.53
N GLU A 7 28.09 -1.19 14.24
CA GLU A 7 26.87 -0.38 14.12
C GLU A 7 26.78 0.34 12.76
N LYS A 8 27.91 0.83 12.24
CA LYS A 8 28.00 1.38 10.87
C LYS A 8 27.76 0.33 9.80
N LEU A 9 28.28 -0.89 9.97
CA LEU A 9 28.06 -2.00 9.03
C LEU A 9 26.60 -2.49 9.06
N GLN A 10 25.95 -2.54 10.23
CA GLN A 10 24.52 -2.86 10.32
C GLN A 10 23.64 -1.77 9.72
N THR A 11 23.95 -0.49 9.94
CA THR A 11 23.19 0.63 9.33
C THR A 11 23.46 0.82 7.84
N GLU A 12 24.66 0.49 7.32
CA GLU A 12 24.95 0.53 5.89
C GLU A 12 24.36 -0.66 5.13
N THR A 13 24.32 -1.85 5.75
CA THR A 13 23.72 -3.06 5.16
C THR A 13 22.19 -2.93 5.11
N THR A 14 21.54 -2.49 6.19
CA THR A 14 20.09 -2.19 6.18
C THR A 14 19.74 -1.10 5.19
N LYS A 15 20.54 -0.03 5.07
CA LYS A 15 20.31 1.02 4.06
C LYS A 15 20.44 0.53 2.60
N MET A 16 21.30 -0.45 2.32
CA MET A 16 21.41 -1.05 0.98
C MET A 16 20.29 -2.05 0.69
N GLU A 17 19.90 -2.87 1.68
CA GLU A 17 18.78 -3.81 1.58
C GLU A 17 17.45 -3.09 1.40
N ASP A 18 17.20 -2.03 2.18
CA ASP A 18 16.04 -1.15 2.01
C ASP A 18 16.01 -0.57 0.59
N LYS A 19 17.15 -0.06 0.10
CA LYS A 19 17.21 0.55 -1.23
C LYS A 19 16.90 -0.46 -2.34
N ALA A 20 17.40 -1.69 -2.23
CA ALA A 20 17.16 -2.76 -3.21
C ALA A 20 15.71 -3.28 -3.18
N MET A 21 15.12 -3.42 -2.00
CA MET A 21 13.71 -3.87 -1.86
C MET A 21 12.71 -2.88 -2.46
N PHE A 22 13.01 -1.58 -2.38
CA PHE A 22 12.12 -0.54 -2.90
C PHE A 22 12.49 0.01 -4.29
N SER A 23 13.55 -0.52 -4.95
CA SER A 23 13.98 -0.08 -6.29
C SER A 23 13.66 -1.06 -7.41
N GLY A 24 13.00 -2.19 -7.11
CA GLY A 24 12.82 -3.31 -8.04
C GLY A 24 11.65 -3.19 -9.03
N PHE A 25 11.28 -1.99 -9.49
CA PHE A 25 10.22 -1.88 -10.51
C PHE A 25 10.74 -2.34 -11.87
N ASP A 26 10.28 -3.51 -12.30
CA ASP A 26 10.49 -4.07 -13.63
C ASP A 26 9.15 -4.04 -14.38
N TYR A 27 9.08 -3.18 -15.40
CA TYR A 27 7.87 -2.98 -16.20
C TYR A 27 7.44 -4.26 -16.93
N ASP A 28 8.39 -5.02 -17.48
CA ASP A 28 8.08 -6.21 -18.27
C ASP A 28 7.57 -7.33 -17.35
N LYS A 29 8.18 -7.46 -16.17
CA LYS A 29 7.70 -8.38 -15.13
C LYS A 29 6.30 -8.00 -14.62
N MET A 30 6.04 -6.72 -14.38
CA MET A 30 4.72 -6.23 -13.96
C MET A 30 3.66 -6.56 -15.02
N LEU A 31 3.97 -6.41 -16.31
CA LEU A 31 3.04 -6.70 -17.40
C LEU A 31 2.72 -8.21 -17.48
N GLU A 32 3.70 -9.06 -17.24
CA GLU A 32 3.50 -10.51 -17.20
C GLU A 32 2.65 -10.93 -16.00
N GLU A 33 2.96 -10.43 -14.81
CA GLU A 33 2.17 -10.66 -13.60
C GLU A 33 0.73 -10.15 -13.78
N GLN A 34 0.55 -8.96 -14.36
CA GLN A 34 -0.78 -8.42 -14.66
C GLN A 34 -1.59 -9.35 -15.57
N LYS A 35 -0.97 -9.91 -16.63
CA LYS A 35 -1.65 -10.88 -17.51
C LYS A 35 -2.02 -12.15 -16.79
N GLN A 36 -1.12 -12.69 -15.97
CA GLN A 36 -1.36 -13.91 -15.19
C GLN A 36 -2.51 -13.75 -14.20
N TYR A 37 -2.60 -12.60 -13.52
CA TYR A 37 -3.66 -12.35 -12.55
C TYR A 37 -4.93 -11.73 -13.14
N GLN A 38 -4.91 -11.28 -14.40
CA GLN A 38 -6.06 -10.60 -15.02
C GLN A 38 -7.33 -11.45 -14.97
N ALA A 39 -7.23 -12.76 -15.19
CA ALA A 39 -8.37 -13.68 -15.16
C ALA A 39 -8.95 -13.80 -13.74
N GLU A 40 -8.11 -13.99 -12.73
CA GLU A 40 -8.53 -14.13 -11.33
C GLU A 40 -9.12 -12.81 -10.78
N VAL A 41 -8.48 -11.67 -11.08
CA VAL A 41 -8.96 -10.34 -10.69
C VAL A 41 -10.31 -10.06 -11.36
N LYS A 42 -10.51 -10.47 -12.61
CA LYS A 42 -11.78 -10.36 -13.33
C LYS A 42 -12.86 -11.28 -12.75
N GLU A 43 -12.50 -12.47 -12.29
CA GLU A 43 -13.45 -13.38 -11.64
C GLU A 43 -13.93 -12.81 -10.30
N ARG A 44 -13.01 -12.31 -9.46
CA ARG A 44 -13.33 -11.78 -8.13
C ARG A 44 -13.98 -10.40 -8.15
N TRP A 45 -13.55 -9.52 -9.06
CA TRP A 45 -13.95 -8.10 -9.07
C TRP A 45 -14.40 -7.58 -10.43
N GLY A 46 -14.45 -8.40 -11.47
CA GLY A 46 -14.75 -7.96 -12.84
C GLY A 46 -16.15 -7.39 -13.04
N ASN A 47 -17.07 -7.68 -12.12
CA ASN A 47 -18.42 -7.12 -12.11
C ASN A 47 -18.51 -5.77 -11.37
N SER A 48 -17.45 -5.36 -10.66
CA SER A 48 -17.41 -4.06 -9.97
C SER A 48 -17.15 -2.92 -10.94
N ASP A 49 -17.79 -1.77 -10.71
CA ASP A 49 -17.52 -0.57 -11.51
C ASP A 49 -16.12 -0.01 -11.27
N ALA A 50 -15.57 -0.23 -10.07
CA ALA A 50 -14.19 0.08 -9.74
C ALA A 50 -13.19 -0.63 -10.66
N TYR A 51 -13.38 -1.92 -10.94
CA TYR A 51 -12.53 -2.68 -11.86
C TYR A 51 -12.61 -2.14 -13.29
N LYS A 52 -13.82 -1.79 -13.76
CA LYS A 52 -14.01 -1.20 -15.10
C LYS A 52 -13.28 0.13 -15.22
N ILE A 53 -13.46 1.02 -14.25
CA ILE A 53 -12.79 2.34 -14.22
C ILE A 53 -11.28 2.18 -14.15
N SER A 54 -10.79 1.27 -13.30
CA SER A 54 -9.37 0.94 -13.19
C SER A 54 -8.79 0.53 -14.54
N LYS A 55 -9.46 -0.41 -15.21
CA LYS A 55 -9.03 -0.90 -16.51
C LYS A 55 -8.97 0.22 -17.55
N GLU A 56 -9.95 1.12 -17.57
CA GLU A 56 -9.95 2.25 -18.52
C GLU A 56 -8.86 3.30 -18.22
N ARG A 57 -8.56 3.56 -16.94
CA ARG A 57 -7.45 4.46 -16.57
C ARG A 57 -6.10 3.84 -16.92
N THR A 58 -5.87 2.61 -16.47
CA THR A 58 -4.57 1.94 -16.62
C THR A 58 -4.24 1.61 -18.08
N LYS A 59 -5.23 1.48 -18.97
CA LYS A 59 -5.03 1.34 -20.42
C LYS A 59 -4.26 2.50 -21.06
N LYS A 60 -4.33 3.68 -20.47
CA LYS A 60 -3.70 4.91 -21.00
C LYS A 60 -2.32 5.17 -20.42
N TYR A 61 -1.91 4.41 -19.40
CA TYR A 61 -0.64 4.61 -18.72
C TYR A 61 0.52 4.10 -19.55
N THR A 62 1.52 4.96 -19.73
CA THR A 62 2.78 4.58 -20.35
C THR A 62 3.70 3.92 -19.33
N LYS A 63 4.85 3.41 -19.78
CA LYS A 63 5.88 2.86 -18.89
C LYS A 63 6.31 3.90 -17.84
N GLU A 64 6.49 5.15 -18.25
CA GLU A 64 6.89 6.25 -17.38
C GLU A 64 5.82 6.57 -16.32
N ASP A 65 4.54 6.46 -16.68
CA ASP A 65 3.45 6.58 -15.71
C ASP A 65 3.51 5.47 -14.66
N TRP A 66 3.74 4.22 -15.08
CA TRP A 66 3.87 3.10 -14.16
C TRP A 66 5.09 3.22 -13.25
N GLU A 67 6.22 3.68 -13.77
CA GLU A 67 7.41 3.98 -12.96
C GLU A 67 7.13 5.05 -11.91
N ARG A 68 6.42 6.13 -12.28
CA ARG A 68 6.01 7.18 -11.36
C ARG A 68 5.04 6.69 -10.30
N ILE A 69 4.02 5.92 -10.70
CA ILE A 69 3.02 5.32 -9.81
C ILE A 69 3.71 4.40 -8.81
N ASN A 70 4.59 3.52 -9.27
CA ASN A 70 5.34 2.64 -8.40
C ASN A 70 6.21 3.41 -7.42
N LYS A 71 6.92 4.46 -7.88
CA LYS A 71 7.74 5.30 -7.00
C LYS A 71 6.92 5.95 -5.87
N ILE A 72 5.72 6.44 -6.16
CA ILE A 72 4.82 7.01 -5.15
C ILE A 72 4.39 5.93 -4.15
N GLN A 73 3.97 4.77 -4.65
CA GLN A 73 3.58 3.63 -3.81
C GLN A 73 4.73 3.19 -2.89
N MET A 74 5.95 3.07 -3.43
CA MET A 74 7.13 2.66 -2.67
C MET A 74 7.52 3.70 -1.62
N ASN A 75 7.36 4.99 -1.91
CA ASN A 75 7.61 6.04 -0.92
C ASN A 75 6.61 6.00 0.25
N ASN A 76 5.33 5.77 -0.03
CA ASN A 76 4.32 5.60 1.03
C ASN A 76 4.62 4.36 1.87
N LEU A 77 4.98 3.24 1.23
CA LEU A 77 5.33 2.00 1.92
C LEU A 77 6.60 2.15 2.78
N LYS A 78 7.63 2.83 2.29
CA LYS A 78 8.84 3.17 3.08
C LYS A 78 8.50 3.92 4.35
N GLU A 79 7.65 4.93 4.24
CA GLU A 79 7.27 5.73 5.40
C GLU A 79 6.46 4.91 6.41
N LEU A 80 5.56 4.05 5.92
CA LEU A 80 4.83 3.11 6.77
C LEU A 80 5.79 2.15 7.50
N CYS A 81 6.75 1.55 6.79
CA CYS A 81 7.76 0.67 7.38
C CYS A 81 8.60 1.40 8.43
N ARG A 82 8.98 2.66 8.16
CA ARG A 82 9.75 3.48 9.12
C ARG A 82 8.98 3.67 10.42
N LEU A 83 7.69 3.97 10.34
CA LEU A 83 6.82 4.15 11.52
C LEU A 83 6.60 2.82 12.25
N TYR A 84 6.37 1.74 11.51
CA TYR A 84 6.25 0.39 12.06
C TYR A 84 7.49 -0.04 12.83
N ASN A 85 8.68 0.10 12.24
CA ASN A 85 9.95 -0.24 12.87
C ASN A 85 10.29 0.65 14.07
N ALA A 86 9.72 1.85 14.13
CA ALA A 86 9.80 2.75 15.28
C ALA A 86 8.77 2.42 16.38
N ASN A 87 7.97 1.35 16.21
CA ASN A 87 6.88 0.94 17.10
C ASN A 87 5.83 2.05 17.34
N VAL A 88 5.61 2.89 16.33
CA VAL A 88 4.56 3.91 16.39
C VAL A 88 3.20 3.20 16.36
N PRO A 89 2.24 3.56 17.24
CA PRO A 89 0.90 2.99 17.22
C PRO A 89 0.17 3.22 15.90
N HIS A 90 -0.65 2.26 15.47
CA HIS A 90 -1.34 2.33 14.18
C HIS A 90 -2.34 3.50 14.06
N ASP A 91 -2.82 4.03 15.20
CA ASP A 91 -3.76 5.14 15.32
C ASP A 91 -3.07 6.50 15.51
N ASP A 92 -1.74 6.53 15.55
CA ASP A 92 -0.98 7.76 15.60
C ASP A 92 -1.22 8.63 14.36
N ALA A 93 -1.27 9.95 14.55
CA ALA A 93 -1.55 10.91 13.48
C ALA A 93 -0.56 10.81 12.31
N GLY A 94 0.71 10.48 12.57
CA GLY A 94 1.72 10.27 11.54
C GLY A 94 1.41 9.05 10.67
N VAL A 95 0.94 7.97 11.28
CA VAL A 95 0.54 6.74 10.57
C VAL A 95 -0.74 6.98 9.77
N GLN A 96 -1.74 7.62 10.38
CA GLN A 96 -3.00 7.95 9.73
C GLN A 96 -2.80 8.87 8.52
N ALA A 97 -1.84 9.81 8.58
CA ALA A 97 -1.47 10.62 7.42
C ALA A 97 -0.87 9.81 6.25
N VAL A 98 -0.14 8.72 6.52
CA VAL A 98 0.37 7.80 5.49
C VAL A 98 -0.76 6.97 4.88
N VAL A 99 -1.69 6.52 5.72
CA VAL A 99 -2.89 5.79 5.28
C VAL A 99 -3.75 6.67 4.37
N GLU A 100 -4.01 7.93 4.76
CA GLU A 100 -4.76 8.90 3.96
C GLU A 100 -4.07 9.16 2.61
N LYS A 101 -2.74 9.37 2.60
CA LYS A 101 -1.97 9.52 1.36
C LYS A 101 -2.09 8.30 0.46
N SER A 102 -2.13 7.10 1.03
CA SER A 102 -2.27 5.85 0.30
C SER A 102 -3.68 5.69 -0.28
N HIS A 103 -4.71 6.03 0.50
CA HIS A 103 -6.11 6.05 0.05
C HIS A 103 -6.31 7.02 -1.12
N LYS A 104 -5.84 8.28 -0.96
CA LYS A 104 -5.89 9.29 -2.01
C LYS A 104 -5.14 8.85 -3.27
N PHE A 105 -3.96 8.26 -3.11
CA PHE A 105 -3.18 7.73 -4.23
C PHE A 105 -3.96 6.67 -5.02
N ILE A 106 -4.62 5.73 -4.34
CA ILE A 106 -5.46 4.71 -4.99
C ILE A 106 -6.65 5.37 -5.70
N GLN A 107 -7.30 6.32 -5.03
CA GLN A 107 -8.46 7.04 -5.55
C GLN A 107 -8.14 7.78 -6.86
N ASP A 108 -7.02 8.50 -6.88
CA ASP A 108 -6.62 9.36 -8.00
C ASP A 108 -6.04 8.52 -9.14
N THR A 109 -5.33 7.43 -8.83
CA THR A 109 -4.63 6.60 -9.83
C THR A 109 -5.56 5.55 -10.43
N PHE A 110 -6.23 4.74 -9.62
CA PHE A 110 -6.90 3.54 -10.13
C PHE A 110 -8.40 3.71 -10.30
N TYR A 111 -9.12 4.11 -9.27
CA TYR A 111 -10.58 4.22 -9.30
C TYR A 111 -11.09 4.99 -8.10
N PRO A 112 -12.29 5.60 -8.14
CA PRO A 112 -12.94 6.14 -6.95
C PRO A 112 -13.02 5.07 -5.86
N CYS A 113 -12.20 5.21 -4.82
CA CYS A 113 -12.05 4.22 -3.76
C CYS A 113 -12.84 4.71 -2.55
N THR A 114 -14.03 4.13 -2.31
CA THR A 114 -14.79 4.46 -1.09
C THR A 114 -14.06 3.94 0.14
N LEU A 115 -14.40 4.46 1.33
CA LEU A 115 -13.82 3.96 2.58
C LEU A 115 -14.15 2.48 2.82
N GLU A 116 -15.33 2.03 2.40
CA GLU A 116 -15.71 0.61 2.47
C GLU A 116 -14.80 -0.25 1.59
N MET A 117 -14.55 0.18 0.35
CA MET A 117 -13.62 -0.51 -0.55
C MET A 117 -12.20 -0.52 0.01
N PHE A 118 -11.76 0.60 0.60
CA PHE A 118 -10.44 0.69 1.19
C PHE A 118 -10.27 -0.22 2.42
N SER A 119 -11.29 -0.29 3.28
CA SER A 119 -11.34 -1.27 4.37
C SER A 119 -11.31 -2.71 3.87
N ALA A 120 -12.04 -3.02 2.80
CA ALA A 120 -12.02 -4.34 2.17
C ALA A 120 -10.64 -4.69 1.60
N LEU A 121 -9.93 -3.72 1.01
CA LEU A 121 -8.54 -3.90 0.56
C LEU A 121 -7.59 -4.20 1.72
N GLY A 122 -7.72 -3.48 2.85
CA GLY A 122 -6.93 -3.76 4.05
C GLY A 122 -7.11 -5.20 4.55
N ASN A 123 -8.36 -5.67 4.62
CA ASN A 123 -8.67 -7.05 4.99
C ASN A 123 -8.11 -8.06 3.99
N MET A 124 -8.10 -7.71 2.70
CA MET A 124 -7.53 -8.54 1.64
C MET A 124 -6.02 -8.78 1.85
N TYR A 125 -5.27 -7.76 2.29
CA TYR A 125 -3.82 -7.88 2.52
C TYR A 125 -3.42 -8.92 3.57
N VAL A 126 -4.32 -9.23 4.51
CA VAL A 126 -4.08 -10.24 5.56
C VAL A 126 -4.77 -11.57 5.27
N THR A 127 -5.85 -11.58 4.48
CA THR A 127 -6.60 -12.81 4.17
C THR A 127 -6.03 -13.53 2.95
N ASP A 128 -5.42 -12.81 2.00
CA ASP A 128 -4.72 -13.39 0.86
C ASP A 128 -3.22 -13.47 1.12
N GLY A 129 -2.74 -14.69 1.33
CA GLY A 129 -1.34 -14.96 1.65
C GLY A 129 -0.34 -14.41 0.62
N ARG A 130 -0.74 -14.17 -0.64
CA ARG A 130 0.15 -13.57 -1.65
C ARG A 130 0.50 -12.12 -1.30
N PHE A 131 -0.49 -11.36 -0.84
CA PHE A 131 -0.30 -9.98 -0.41
C PHE A 131 0.41 -9.93 0.93
N THR A 132 0.05 -10.82 1.86
CA THR A 132 0.79 -10.95 3.12
C THR A 132 2.28 -11.18 2.84
N VAL A 133 2.63 -12.19 2.03
CA VAL A 133 4.02 -12.48 1.64
C VAL A 133 4.72 -11.28 0.99
N TYR A 134 4.00 -10.42 0.27
CA TYR A 134 4.58 -9.20 -0.28
C TYR A 134 4.99 -8.21 0.82
N TYR A 135 4.10 -7.91 1.77
CA TYR A 135 4.37 -6.97 2.85
C TYR A 135 5.36 -7.50 3.90
N GLU A 136 5.32 -8.80 4.18
CA GLU A 136 6.25 -9.48 5.10
C GLU A 136 7.73 -9.40 4.64
N LYS A 137 7.98 -9.17 3.34
CA LYS A 137 9.34 -8.91 2.84
C LYS A 137 9.94 -7.64 3.42
N PHE A 138 9.12 -6.62 3.69
CA PHE A 138 9.60 -5.33 4.16
C PHE A 138 9.75 -5.28 5.67
N ALA A 139 8.81 -5.86 6.41
CA ALA A 139 8.95 -6.12 7.83
C ALA A 139 7.97 -7.22 8.25
N PRO A 140 8.36 -8.15 9.13
CA PRO A 140 7.45 -9.16 9.65
C PRO A 140 6.27 -8.51 10.37
N GLY A 141 5.03 -8.91 10.06
CA GLY A 141 3.81 -8.36 10.67
C GLY A 141 3.31 -7.04 10.08
N LEU A 142 4.00 -6.49 9.07
CA LEU A 142 3.61 -5.22 8.44
C LEU A 142 2.23 -5.26 7.79
N ALA A 143 1.83 -6.40 7.20
CA ALA A 143 0.52 -6.55 6.59
C ALA A 143 -0.62 -6.34 7.60
N ALA A 144 -0.49 -6.96 8.77
CA ALA A 144 -1.46 -6.86 9.85
C ALA A 144 -1.53 -5.44 10.40
N TYR A 145 -0.37 -4.83 10.68
CA TYR A 145 -0.26 -3.45 11.13
C TYR A 145 -0.92 -2.47 10.15
N TYR A 146 -0.68 -2.64 8.85
CA TYR A 146 -1.26 -1.77 7.85
C TYR A 146 -2.78 -1.93 7.76
N ASN A 147 -3.28 -3.17 7.85
CA ASN A 147 -4.71 -3.41 7.92
C ASN A 147 -5.34 -2.69 9.13
N GLU A 148 -4.76 -2.82 10.33
CA GLU A 148 -5.27 -2.13 11.53
C GLU A 148 -5.33 -0.61 11.35
N ALA A 149 -4.28 -0.03 10.77
CA ALA A 149 -4.22 1.40 10.47
C ALA A 149 -5.33 1.83 9.48
N ILE A 150 -5.58 1.02 8.43
CA ILE A 150 -6.67 1.24 7.47
C ILE A 150 -8.04 1.12 8.15
N GLN A 151 -8.26 0.08 8.97
CA GLN A 151 -9.52 -0.09 9.68
C GLN A 151 -9.81 1.09 10.62
N HIS A 152 -8.78 1.60 11.29
CA HIS A 152 -8.90 2.80 12.13
C HIS A 152 -9.30 4.02 11.29
N PHE A 153 -8.59 4.27 10.18
CA PHE A 153 -8.88 5.38 9.26
C PHE A 153 -10.33 5.35 8.76
N CYS A 154 -10.77 4.21 8.23
CA CYS A 154 -12.13 4.05 7.70
C CYS A 154 -13.21 4.25 8.77
N LYS A 155 -12.98 3.76 10.00
CA LYS A 155 -13.89 4.00 11.13
C LYS A 155 -13.93 5.48 11.51
N GLY A 156 -12.78 6.13 11.64
CA GLY A 156 -12.69 7.56 11.98
C GLY A 156 -13.38 8.46 10.96
N SER A 157 -13.22 8.18 9.67
CA SER A 157 -13.86 8.95 8.59
C SER A 157 -15.37 8.67 8.47
N SER A 158 -15.82 7.44 8.72
CA SER A 158 -17.27 7.11 8.72
C SER A 158 -18.08 7.82 9.81
N LEU A 159 -17.41 8.30 10.87
CA LEU A 159 -18.03 9.11 11.92
C LEU A 159 -18.21 10.58 11.52
N VAL A 160 -17.43 11.08 10.55
CA VAL A 160 -17.54 12.45 10.06
C VAL A 160 -18.71 12.59 9.07
N ASP A 161 -18.98 11.55 8.28
CA ASP A 161 -20.09 11.55 7.32
C ASP A 161 -21.48 11.39 7.97
N ASN A 162 -21.55 10.91 9.22
CA ASN A 162 -22.80 10.78 9.98
C ASN A 162 -23.16 12.02 10.83
N GLY A 163 -22.40 13.11 10.70
CA GLY A 163 -22.59 14.35 11.47
C GLY A 163 -23.52 15.39 10.84
N CYS A 164 -24.00 15.19 9.61
CA CYS A 164 -24.90 16.13 8.93
C CYS A 164 -26.31 15.55 8.75
N GLN A 165 -26.96 15.21 9.86
CA GLN A 165 -28.41 15.11 9.92
C GLN A 165 -28.88 15.29 11.36
N LYS A 166 -29.33 16.51 11.67
CA LYS A 166 -30.43 16.85 12.58
C LYS A 166 -30.63 18.37 12.54
N ASP A 167 -31.69 18.74 11.83
CA ASP A 167 -32.69 19.76 12.14
C ASP A 167 -32.29 21.24 12.24
#